data_AF-A0A3G2EBY7-F1
#
_entry.id   AF-A0A3G2EBY7-F1
#
_cell.length_a   1.000
_cell.length_b   1.000
_cell.length_c   1.000
_cell.angle_alpha   90.00
_cell.angle_beta   90.00
_cell.angle_gamma   90.00
#
_symmetry.space_group_name_H-M   'P 1'
#
loop_
_entity.id
_entity.type
_entity.pdbx_description
1 polymer ?
#
loop_
_entity_poly.entity_id
_entity_poly.type
_entity_poly.pdbx_seq_one_letter_code
_entity_poly.pdbx_strand_id
1 'polypeptide(L)'
;MPNDKVLPRNQSLPLFNPHVADFICEIEASKVPPIDVQAEDWFLEARAMEDPEIFVEDRDYKKIVDLTRQAAERLHWKAMLNLASLYVEGRDPVYGEEEAVQLVEKAMRLGIPAAYDRMGTYYANGTGVNGDITRA
;
A
#
# COMPACT_ATOMS: atom_id res chain seq x y z
N MET A 1 -5.54 -24.76 -8.68
CA MET A 1 -4.48 -23.76 -8.86
C MET A 1 -5.16 -22.42 -9.01
N PRO A 2 -4.98 -21.45 -8.09
CA PRO A 2 -5.65 -20.17 -8.21
C PRO A 2 -5.09 -19.44 -9.43
N ASN A 3 -5.94 -18.62 -10.05
CA ASN A 3 -5.78 -18.08 -11.38
C ASN A 3 -4.71 -16.97 -11.41
N ASP A 4 -3.42 -17.35 -11.44
CA ASP A 4 -2.24 -16.45 -11.54
C ASP A 4 -2.21 -15.54 -12.79
N LYS A 5 -3.25 -15.57 -13.64
CA LYS A 5 -3.32 -14.79 -14.87
C LYS A 5 -3.99 -13.43 -14.73
N VAL A 6 -4.70 -13.15 -13.64
CA VAL A 6 -5.36 -11.85 -13.43
C VAL A 6 -4.68 -11.11 -12.29
N LEU A 7 -4.03 -10.00 -12.63
CA LEU A 7 -3.43 -9.11 -11.65
C LEU A 7 -4.50 -8.49 -10.75
N PRO A 8 -4.27 -8.30 -9.43
CA PRO A 8 -5.24 -7.69 -8.53
C PRO A 8 -5.75 -6.33 -9.01
N ARG A 9 -4.89 -5.51 -9.62
CA ARG A 9 -5.27 -4.22 -10.23
C ARG A 9 -6.31 -4.32 -11.35
N ASN A 10 -6.46 -5.50 -11.95
CA ASN A 10 -7.44 -5.77 -13.01
C ASN A 10 -8.74 -6.41 -12.52
N GLN A 11 -8.93 -6.55 -11.21
CA GLN A 11 -10.17 -7.04 -10.65
C GLN A 11 -11.31 -6.05 -10.89
N SER A 12 -12.42 -6.51 -11.46
CA SER A 12 -13.65 -5.71 -11.56
C SER A 12 -14.34 -5.66 -10.20
N LEU A 13 -14.59 -4.46 -9.69
CA LEU A 13 -15.40 -4.22 -8.50
C LEU A 13 -16.85 -3.93 -8.89
N PRO A 14 -17.84 -4.36 -8.07
CA PRO A 14 -19.22 -3.98 -8.31
C PRO A 14 -19.37 -2.46 -8.20
N LEU A 15 -20.16 -1.86 -9.10
CA LEU A 15 -20.48 -0.44 -9.01
C LEU A 15 -21.19 -0.14 -7.69
N PHE A 16 -20.88 1.02 -7.10
CA PHE A 16 -21.55 1.49 -5.91
C PHE A 16 -23.06 1.54 -6.13
N ASN A 17 -23.80 0.82 -5.28
CA ASN A 17 -25.26 0.84 -5.27
C ASN A 17 -25.75 1.64 -4.05
N PRO A 18 -26.23 2.88 -4.22
CA PRO A 18 -26.74 3.69 -3.11
C PRO A 18 -28.06 3.17 -2.53
N HIS A 19 -28.71 2.20 -3.16
CA HIS A 19 -30.00 1.63 -2.76
C HIS A 19 -29.88 0.19 -2.24
N VAL A 20 -28.74 -0.17 -1.63
CA VAL A 20 -28.63 -1.46 -0.91
C VAL A 20 -29.65 -1.51 0.23
N ALA A 21 -30.33 -2.65 0.37
CA ALA A 21 -31.32 -2.85 1.42
C ALA A 21 -30.69 -2.82 2.83
N ASP A 22 -29.46 -3.29 2.93
CA ASP A 22 -28.69 -3.37 4.17
C ASP A 22 -27.26 -2.89 3.92
N PHE A 23 -26.73 -2.08 4.85
CA PHE A 23 -25.32 -1.70 4.91
C PHE A 23 -24.70 -2.30 6.16
N ILE A 24 -23.75 -3.21 5.96
CA ILE A 24 -23.03 -3.86 7.07
C ILE A 24 -21.84 -2.97 7.43
N CYS A 25 -21.89 -2.36 8.61
CA CYS A 25 -20.75 -1.66 9.17
C CYS A 25 -19.76 -2.68 9.76
N GLU A 26 -18.55 -2.72 9.22
CA GLU A 26 -17.46 -3.54 9.72
C GLU A 26 -16.25 -2.64 10.06
N ILE A 27 -15.45 -3.08 11.03
CA ILE A 27 -14.25 -2.35 11.43
C ILE A 27 -13.10 -2.82 10.55
N GLU A 28 -12.38 -1.91 9.90
CA GLU A 28 -11.23 -2.23 9.03
C GLU A 28 -10.20 -3.13 9.74
N ALA A 29 -9.91 -2.86 11.01
CA ALA A 29 -9.00 -3.66 11.83
C ALA A 29 -9.41 -5.14 11.94
N SER A 30 -10.68 -5.49 11.71
CA SER A 30 -11.16 -6.89 11.69
C SER A 30 -10.89 -7.61 10.37
N LYS A 31 -10.48 -6.90 9.32
CA LYS A 31 -10.24 -7.42 7.97
C LYS A 31 -8.77 -7.59 7.61
N VAL A 32 -7.88 -6.93 8.37
CA VAL A 32 -6.45 -6.99 8.12
C VAL A 32 -5.81 -8.21 8.80
N PRO A 33 -4.78 -8.83 8.20
CA PRO A 33 -4.05 -9.93 8.81
C PRO A 33 -3.28 -9.45 10.04
N PRO A 34 -2.96 -10.36 10.98
CA PRO A 34 -2.13 -10.03 12.13
C PRO A 34 -0.75 -9.54 11.67
N ILE A 35 -0.20 -8.58 12.41
CA ILE A 35 1.12 -8.01 12.15
C ILE A 35 2.16 -8.77 12.99
N ASP A 36 3.27 -9.12 12.35
CA ASP A 36 4.44 -9.67 13.03
C ASP A 36 5.11 -8.62 13.90
N VAL A 37 5.40 -8.96 15.17
CA VAL A 37 5.92 -8.01 16.17
C VAL A 37 7.24 -7.38 15.72
N GLN A 38 8.16 -8.19 15.17
CA GLN A 38 9.44 -7.67 14.68
C GLN A 38 9.26 -6.72 13.49
N ALA A 39 8.29 -7.02 12.62
CA ALA A 39 7.95 -6.15 11.50
C ALA A 39 7.33 -4.83 11.97
N GLU A 40 6.47 -4.85 12.99
CA GLU A 40 5.91 -3.64 13.60
C GLU A 40 7.03 -2.79 14.21
N ASP A 41 8.00 -3.40 14.90
CA ASP A 41 9.13 -2.67 15.50
C ASP A 41 9.95 -1.94 14.43
N TRP A 42 10.31 -2.61 13.33
CA TRP A 42 11.02 -1.96 12.21
C TRP A 42 10.19 -0.86 11.56
N PHE A 43 8.88 -1.08 11.41
CA PHE A 43 7.99 -0.08 10.84
C PHE A 43 7.89 1.16 11.75
N LEU A 44 7.73 0.98 13.07
CA LEU A 44 7.69 2.07 14.03
C LEU A 44 9.03 2.81 14.11
N GLU A 45 10.16 2.10 14.04
CA GLU A 45 11.48 2.74 13.96
C GLU A 45 11.60 3.62 12.70
N ALA A 46 11.17 3.13 11.54
CA ALA A 46 11.13 3.92 10.32
C ALA A 46 10.21 5.15 10.45
N ARG A 47 9.02 4.98 11.04
CA ARG A 47 8.07 6.09 11.26
C ARG A 47 8.61 7.17 12.18
N ALA A 48 9.39 6.81 13.20
CA ALA A 48 10.03 7.77 14.10
C ALA A 48 11.10 8.61 13.37
N MET A 49 11.73 8.08 12.32
CA MET A 49 12.66 8.86 11.47
C MET A 49 11.94 9.79 10.49
N GLU A 50 10.64 9.62 10.32
CA GLU A 50 9.77 10.48 9.51
C GLU A 50 9.01 11.51 10.36
N ASP A 51 9.45 11.75 11.60
CA ASP A 51 8.84 12.71 12.51
C ASP A 51 8.72 14.10 11.86
N PRO A 52 7.54 14.77 11.94
CA PRO A 52 7.36 16.12 11.41
C PRO A 52 8.33 17.17 11.97
N GLU A 53 8.93 16.94 13.14
CA GLU A 53 9.95 17.80 13.74
C GLU A 53 11.33 17.66 13.06
N ILE A 54 11.54 16.59 12.28
CA ILE A 54 12.76 16.36 11.50
C ILE A 54 12.55 16.93 10.09
N PHE A 55 13.39 17.91 9.72
CA PHE A 55 13.41 18.48 8.37
C PHE A 55 13.62 17.40 7.31
N VAL A 56 12.96 17.56 6.16
CA VAL A 56 12.94 16.56 5.08
C VAL A 56 14.35 16.24 4.57
N GLU A 57 15.20 17.26 4.50
CA GLU A 57 16.61 17.18 4.10
C GLU A 57 17.51 16.41 5.08
N ASP A 58 17.12 16.34 6.36
CA ASP A 58 17.88 15.68 7.42
C ASP A 58 17.46 14.21 7.63
N ARG A 59 16.39 13.75 6.96
CA ARG A 59 15.89 12.39 7.07
C ARG A 59 16.82 11.40 6.35
N ASP A 60 17.20 10.33 7.05
CA ASP A 60 17.91 9.20 6.45
C ASP A 60 16.92 8.31 5.67
N TYR A 61 16.57 8.76 4.46
CA TYR A 61 15.67 8.03 3.58
C TYR A 61 16.16 6.63 3.24
N LYS A 62 17.48 6.42 3.18
CA LYS A 62 18.04 5.09 2.94
C LYS A 62 17.65 4.14 4.09
N LYS A 63 17.87 4.56 5.34
CA LYS A 63 17.50 3.76 6.51
C LYS A 63 15.98 3.58 6.64
N ILE A 64 15.20 4.63 6.38
CA ILE A 64 13.73 4.56 6.39
C ILE A 64 13.23 3.51 5.39
N VAL A 65 13.73 3.56 4.16
CA VAL A 65 13.37 2.61 3.10
C VAL A 65 13.79 1.18 3.47
N ASP A 66 15.01 0.99 3.98
CA ASP A 66 15.51 -0.34 4.34
C ASP A 66 14.68 -0.99 5.46
N LEU A 67 14.34 -0.25 6.51
CA LEU A 67 13.49 -0.74 7.60
C LEU A 67 12.05 -1.01 7.13
N THR A 68 11.48 -0.09 6.34
CA THR A 68 10.13 -0.26 5.80
C THR A 68 10.06 -1.48 4.87
N ARG A 69 11.12 -1.74 4.09
CA ARG A 69 11.26 -2.93 3.25
C ARG A 69 11.31 -4.21 4.08
N GLN A 70 12.12 -4.26 5.13
CA GLN A 70 12.20 -5.42 6.03
C GLN A 70 10.82 -5.74 6.66
N ALA A 71 10.08 -4.71 7.08
CA ALA A 71 8.71 -4.88 7.57
C ALA A 71 7.75 -5.39 6.47
N ALA A 72 7.79 -4.79 5.26
CA ALA A 72 6.96 -5.18 4.13
C ALA A 72 7.22 -6.62 3.64
N GLU A 73 8.46 -7.09 3.71
CA GLU A 73 8.84 -8.48 3.41
C GLU A 73 8.16 -9.47 4.37
N ARG A 74 7.96 -9.07 5.63
CA ARG A 74 7.23 -9.83 6.66
C ARG A 74 5.71 -9.62 6.64
N LEU A 75 5.17 -9.24 5.49
CA LEU A 75 3.73 -9.04 5.25
C LEU A 75 3.09 -7.88 6.04
N HIS A 76 3.88 -6.94 6.56
CA HIS A 76 3.35 -5.77 7.23
C HIS A 76 2.68 -4.82 6.24
N TRP A 77 1.34 -4.79 6.24
CA TRP A 77 0.58 -4.09 5.21
C TRP A 77 0.78 -2.56 5.23
N LYS A 78 0.90 -1.91 6.40
CA LYS A 78 1.20 -0.47 6.46
C LYS A 78 2.57 -0.16 5.86
N ALA A 79 3.57 -0.99 6.14
CA ALA A 79 4.90 -0.86 5.57
C ALA A 79 4.89 -1.06 4.05
N MET A 80 4.09 -2.00 3.50
CA MET A 80 3.93 -2.11 2.05
C MET A 80 3.40 -0.82 1.43
N LEU A 81 2.35 -0.23 2.01
CA LEU A 81 1.75 1.00 1.50
C LEU A 81 2.67 2.21 1.70
N ASN A 82 3.43 2.28 2.80
CA ASN A 82 4.42 3.33 2.98
C ASN A 82 5.60 3.19 2.03
N LEU A 83 6.12 1.97 1.83
CA LEU A 83 7.20 1.73 0.87
C LEU A 83 6.77 2.09 -0.55
N ALA A 84 5.52 1.78 -0.91
CA ALA A 84 4.95 2.24 -2.17
C ALA A 84 4.89 3.78 -2.27
N SER A 85 4.65 4.52 -1.17
CA SER A 85 4.74 6.00 -1.19
C SER A 85 6.17 6.44 -1.45
N LEU A 86 7.12 5.86 -0.71
CA LEU A 86 8.54 6.21 -0.83
C LEU A 86 9.06 5.99 -2.25
N TYR A 87 8.60 4.94 -2.93
CA TYR A 87 8.96 4.68 -4.33
C TYR A 87 8.34 5.69 -5.30
N VAL A 88 7.06 6.03 -5.14
CA VAL A 88 6.40 7.07 -5.96
C VAL A 88 7.03 8.46 -5.74
N GLU A 89 7.44 8.76 -4.51
CA GLU A 89 8.11 10.01 -4.16
C GLU A 89 9.60 10.06 -4.59
N GLY A 90 10.14 8.98 -5.17
CA GLY A 90 11.54 8.90 -5.59
C GLY A 90 12.54 8.90 -4.43
N ARG A 91 12.13 8.41 -3.25
CA ARG A 91 12.99 8.29 -2.06
C ARG A 91 13.91 7.07 -2.08
N ASP A 92 13.66 6.12 -2.98
CA ASP A 92 14.55 5.01 -3.27
C ASP A 92 15.20 5.21 -4.66
N PRO A 93 16.52 5.00 -4.82
CA PRO A 93 17.20 5.21 -6.10
C PRO A 93 17.10 4.03 -7.07
N VAL A 94 16.61 2.87 -6.62
CA VAL A 94 16.52 1.61 -7.37
C VAL A 94 15.10 1.35 -7.87
N TYR A 95 14.10 1.66 -7.04
CA TYR A 95 12.70 1.32 -7.28
C TYR A 95 11.82 2.56 -7.47
N GLY A 96 10.78 2.45 -8.29
CA GLY A 96 9.89 3.54 -8.65
C GLY A 96 8.42 3.15 -8.68
N GLU A 97 7.64 3.83 -9.53
CA GLU A 97 6.17 3.69 -9.54
C GLU A 97 5.69 2.26 -9.88
N GLU A 98 6.40 1.53 -10.76
CA GLU A 98 6.00 0.16 -11.13
C GLU A 98 6.09 -0.78 -9.91
N GLU A 99 7.16 -0.69 -9.13
CA GLU A 99 7.32 -1.46 -7.90
C GLU A 99 6.36 -1.02 -6.80
N ALA A 100 5.98 0.27 -6.77
CA ALA A 100 4.93 0.75 -5.88
C ALA A 100 3.58 0.08 -6.19
N VAL A 101 3.22 -0.04 -7.47
CA VAL A 101 2.00 -0.75 -7.92
C VAL A 101 2.06 -2.22 -7.49
N GLN A 102 3.21 -2.89 -7.64
CA GLN A 102 3.37 -4.29 -7.22
C GLN A 102 3.23 -4.49 -5.71
N LEU A 103 3.71 -3.55 -4.89
CA LEU A 103 3.52 -3.57 -3.43
C LEU A 103 2.04 -3.42 -3.06
N VAL A 104 1.32 -2.51 -3.73
CA VAL A 104 -0.12 -2.35 -3.51
C VAL A 104 -0.89 -3.59 -3.96
N GLU A 105 -0.55 -4.20 -5.09
CA GLU A 105 -1.13 -5.48 -5.51
C GLU A 105 -0.91 -6.60 -4.49
N LYS A 106 0.28 -6.67 -3.88
CA LYS A 106 0.57 -7.63 -2.82
C LYS A 106 -0.35 -7.39 -1.62
N ALA A 107 -0.57 -6.14 -1.22
CA ALA A 107 -1.52 -5.80 -0.15
C ALA A 107 -2.99 -6.08 -0.55
N MET A 108 -3.39 -5.88 -1.81
CA MET A 108 -4.71 -6.28 -2.31
C MET A 108 -4.92 -7.80 -2.22
N ARG A 109 -3.90 -8.61 -2.54
CA ARG A 109 -3.97 -10.08 -2.36
C ARG A 109 -4.15 -10.51 -0.91
N LEU A 110 -3.72 -9.68 0.04
CA LEU A 110 -3.94 -9.88 1.47
C LEU A 110 -5.32 -9.39 1.95
N GLY A 111 -6.14 -8.82 1.05
CA GLY A 111 -7.47 -8.32 1.37
C GLY A 111 -7.46 -6.99 2.14
N ILE A 112 -6.38 -6.22 2.07
CA ILE A 112 -6.22 -4.95 2.80
C ILE A 112 -7.11 -3.87 2.16
N PRO A 113 -8.13 -3.33 2.84
CA PRO A 113 -9.03 -2.32 2.27
C PRO A 113 -8.29 -1.07 1.79
N ALA A 114 -7.37 -0.55 2.60
CA ALA A 114 -6.51 0.58 2.23
C ALA A 114 -5.68 0.37 0.95
N ALA A 115 -5.41 -0.88 0.54
CA ALA A 115 -4.69 -1.15 -0.72
C ALA A 115 -5.59 -0.94 -1.95
N TYR A 116 -6.89 -1.22 -1.84
CA TYR A 116 -7.84 -0.94 -2.91
C TYR A 116 -7.99 0.57 -3.14
N ASP A 117 -8.14 1.33 -2.05
CA ASP A 117 -8.16 2.81 -2.09
C ASP A 117 -6.88 3.38 -2.73
N ARG A 118 -5.72 2.82 -2.35
CA ARG A 118 -4.43 3.22 -2.92
C ARG A 118 -4.33 2.95 -4.41
N MET A 119 -4.78 1.77 -4.87
CA MET A 119 -4.80 1.43 -6.30
C MET A 119 -5.76 2.33 -7.07
N GLY A 120 -6.90 2.70 -6.47
CA GLY A 120 -7.84 3.65 -7.04
C GLY A 120 -7.19 5.03 -7.28
N THR A 121 -6.43 5.52 -6.29
CA THR A 121 -5.61 6.73 -6.43
C THR A 121 -4.57 6.61 -7.55
N TYR A 122 -3.91 5.45 -7.69
CA TYR A 122 -2.96 5.21 -8.79
C TYR A 122 -3.64 5.23 -10.16
N TYR A 123 -4.84 4.66 -10.30
CA TYR A 123 -5.62 4.77 -11.54
C TYR A 123 -6.13 6.19 -11.81
N ALA A 124 -6.53 6.94 -10.79
CA ALA A 124 -6.95 8.33 -10.94
C ALA A 124 -5.80 9.22 -11.45
N ASN A 125 -4.59 9.00 -10.95
CA ASN A 125 -3.41 9.82 -11.23
C ASN A 125 -2.54 9.29 -12.38
N GLY A 126 -2.74 8.03 -12.81
CA GLY A 126 -1.84 7.35 -13.75
C GLY A 126 -0.47 7.00 -13.16
N THR A 127 -0.39 6.73 -11.85
CA THR A 127 0.86 6.39 -11.14
C THR A 127 1.24 4.93 -11.40
N GLY A 128 2.30 4.69 -12.17
CA GLY A 128 2.76 3.33 -12.53
C GLY A 128 1.76 2.48 -13.32
N VAL A 129 0.61 3.03 -13.71
CA VAL A 129 -0.46 2.40 -14.49
C VAL A 129 -1.02 3.40 -15.49
N ASN A 130 -1.64 2.91 -16.56
CA ASN A 130 -2.44 3.78 -17.42
C ASN A 130 -3.66 4.27 -16.65
N GLY A 131 -3.82 5.59 -16.55
CA GLY A 131 -4.93 6.20 -15.83
C GLY A 131 -6.28 5.78 -16.40
N ASP A 132 -7.21 5.44 -15.51
CA ASP A 132 -8.56 4.97 -15.85
C ASP A 132 -9.51 5.29 -14.71
N ILE A 133 -10.29 6.36 -14.85
CA ILE A 133 -11.23 6.81 -13.81
C ILE A 133 -12.33 5.79 -13.50
N THR A 134 -12.59 4.84 -14.42
CA THR A 134 -13.57 3.78 -14.16
C THR A 134 -13.03 2.66 -13.27
N ARG A 135 -11.71 2.67 -13.05
CA ARG A 135 -10.98 1.76 -12.15
C ARG A 135 -10.43 2.46 -10.91
N ALA A 136 -10.59 3.78 -10.83
CA ALA A 136 -10.28 4.59 -9.66
C ALA A 136 -11.36 4.39 -8.58
#